data_AF-A0A1Q3AQC7-F1
#
_entry.id   AF-A0A1Q3AQC7-F1
#
_cell.length_a   1.000
_cell.length_b   1.000
_cell.length_c   1.000
_cell.angle_alpha   90.00
_cell.angle_beta   90.00
_cell.angle_gamma   90.00
#
_symmetry.space_group_name_H-M   'P 1'
#
loop_
_entity.id
_entity.type
_entity.pdbx_description
1 polymer ?
#
loop_
_entity_poly.entity_id
_entity_poly.type
_entity_poly.pdbx_seq_one_letter_code
_entity_poly.pdbx_strand_id
1 'polypeptide(L)'
;MILVEIGVHSPRMVHFNEANNEKGLRNLLDLVEELRDKATIRVAAYQQRVSRYNNKRVNPRPLREGDIVLRNGAIADPTGTRGKLAPNWEGLYKVKKMLQPGTFKLETLGGREIPRA
;
A
#
# COMPACT_ATOMS: atom_id res chain seq x y z
N MET A 1 -20.25 -38.91 -29.40
CA MET A 1 -20.00 -39.42 -28.03
C MET A 1 -20.28 -38.26 -27.09
N ILE A 2 -21.33 -38.34 -26.27
CA ILE A 2 -21.76 -37.24 -25.40
C ILE A 2 -21.28 -37.57 -23.98
N LEU A 3 -20.66 -36.60 -23.30
CA LEU A 3 -20.25 -36.76 -21.91
C LEU A 3 -21.48 -36.63 -21.00
N VAL A 4 -21.68 -37.63 -20.14
CA VAL A 4 -22.66 -37.58 -19.05
C VAL A 4 -22.03 -36.87 -17.87
N GLU A 5 -22.68 -35.82 -17.36
CA GLU A 5 -22.29 -35.21 -16.09
C GLU A 5 -22.71 -36.13 -14.94
N ILE A 6 -21.73 -36.59 -14.16
CA ILE A 6 -21.96 -37.35 -12.94
C ILE A 6 -21.99 -36.36 -11.78
N GLY A 7 -23.14 -36.21 -11.13
CA GLY A 7 -23.34 -35.34 -9.97
C GLY A 7 -22.69 -35.91 -8.70
N VAL A 8 -21.37 -36.04 -8.66
CA VAL A 8 -20.66 -36.51 -7.47
C VAL A 8 -20.66 -35.39 -6.42
N HIS A 9 -21.31 -35.64 -5.29
CA HIS A 9 -21.29 -34.71 -4.17
C HIS A 9 -19.87 -34.57 -3.62
N SER A 10 -19.45 -33.33 -3.36
CA SER A 10 -18.16 -33.07 -2.73
C SER A 10 -18.11 -33.69 -1.33
N PRO A 11 -16.93 -34.12 -0.83
CA PRO A 11 -16.79 -34.65 0.52
C PRO A 11 -17.32 -33.71 1.61
N ARG A 12 -17.26 -32.39 1.39
CA ARG A 12 -17.83 -31.38 2.30
C ARG A 12 -19.33 -31.51 2.45
N MET A 13 -20.02 -31.87 1.37
CA MET A 13 -21.47 -32.07 1.36
C MET A 13 -21.84 -33.44 1.95
N VAL A 14 -21.10 -34.49 1.57
CA VAL A 14 -21.33 -35.85 2.06
C VAL A 14 -21.13 -35.96 3.58
N HIS A 15 -20.15 -35.21 4.12
CA HIS A 15 -19.82 -35.24 5.55
C HIS A 15 -20.29 -33.99 6.31
N PHE A 16 -21.25 -33.25 5.76
CA PHE A 16 -21.79 -32.08 6.45
C PHE A 16 -22.51 -32.49 7.74
N ASN A 17 -22.16 -31.84 8.84
CA ASN A 17 -22.82 -31.98 10.12
C ASN A 17 -23.13 -30.59 10.67
N GLU A 18 -24.41 -30.28 10.77
CA GLU A 18 -24.91 -28.95 11.14
C GLU A 18 -24.47 -28.54 12.55
N ALA A 19 -24.59 -29.43 13.54
CA ALA A 19 -24.20 -29.13 14.91
C ALA A 19 -22.69 -28.87 15.06
N ASN A 20 -21.86 -29.65 14.38
CA ASN A 20 -20.42 -29.43 14.35
C ASN A 20 -20.06 -28.11 13.64
N ASN A 21 -20.77 -27.79 12.56
CA ASN A 21 -20.58 -26.55 11.83
C ASN A 21 -20.97 -25.32 12.68
N GLU A 22 -22.11 -25.37 13.37
CA GLU A 22 -22.55 -24.29 14.25
C GLU A 22 -21.56 -24.06 15.41
N LYS A 23 -21.11 -25.15 16.06
CA LYS A 23 -20.08 -25.08 17.09
C LYS A 23 -18.77 -24.48 16.56
N GLY A 24 -18.35 -24.91 15.37
CA GLY A 24 -17.17 -24.36 14.70
C GLY A 24 -17.30 -22.87 14.38
N LEU A 25 -18.50 -22.44 13.96
CA LEU A 25 -18.79 -21.04 13.66
C LEU A 25 -18.71 -20.17 14.92
N ARG A 26 -19.30 -20.61 16.04
CA ARG A 26 -19.23 -19.88 17.32
C ARG A 26 -17.79 -19.72 17.79
N ASN A 27 -17.02 -20.80 17.78
CA ASN A 27 -15.60 -20.75 18.13
C ASN A 27 -14.80 -19.82 17.21
N LEU A 28 -15.11 -19.80 15.90
CA LEU A 28 -14.43 -18.89 14.97
C LEU A 28 -14.77 -17.44 15.30
N LEU A 29 -16.04 -17.13 15.60
CA LEU A 29 -16.46 -15.79 16.00
C LEU A 29 -15.72 -15.32 17.26
N ASP A 30 -15.54 -16.19 18.25
CA ASP A 30 -14.77 -15.89 19.46
C ASP A 30 -13.29 -15.58 19.14
N LEU A 31 -12.72 -16.21 18.11
CA LEU A 31 -11.31 -16.08 17.72
C LEU A 31 -11.04 -15.00 16.65
N VAL A 32 -12.07 -14.39 16.06
CA VAL A 32 -11.91 -13.45 14.93
C VAL A 32 -11.01 -12.28 15.29
N GLU A 33 -11.13 -11.75 16.50
CA GLU A 33 -10.33 -10.61 16.95
C GLU A 33 -8.85 -10.99 17.08
N GLU A 34 -8.55 -12.12 17.72
CA GLU A 34 -7.17 -12.61 17.85
C GLU A 34 -6.50 -12.86 16.49
N LEU A 35 -7.27 -13.38 15.52
CA LEU A 35 -6.79 -13.60 14.16
C LEU A 35 -6.48 -12.28 13.44
N ARG A 36 -7.33 -11.25 13.64
CA ARG A 36 -7.09 -9.89 13.10
C ARG A 36 -5.87 -9.24 13.73
N ASP A 37 -5.68 -9.38 15.03
CA ASP A 37 -4.51 -8.85 15.73
C ASP A 37 -3.23 -9.52 15.26
N LYS A 38 -3.24 -10.85 15.15
CA LYS A 38 -2.12 -11.62 14.60
C LYS A 38 -1.80 -11.22 13.16
N ALA A 39 -2.82 -10.97 12.33
CA ALA A 39 -2.63 -10.47 10.97
C ALA A 39 -2.02 -9.07 10.95
N THR A 40 -2.50 -8.17 11.81
CA THR A 40 -2.00 -6.80 11.97
C THR A 40 -0.52 -6.80 12.36
N ILE A 41 -0.13 -7.61 13.34
CA ILE A 41 1.26 -7.78 13.78
C ILE A 41 2.14 -8.25 12.61
N ARG A 42 1.67 -9.24 11.83
CA ARG A 42 2.41 -9.75 10.66
C ARG A 42 2.60 -8.68 9.59
N VAL A 43 1.57 -7.90 9.30
CA VAL A 43 1.63 -6.80 8.32
C VAL A 43 2.61 -5.72 8.81
N ALA A 44 2.53 -5.32 10.07
CA ALA A 44 3.44 -4.34 10.65
C ALA A 44 4.91 -4.82 10.61
N ALA A 45 5.16 -6.07 11.02
CA ALA A 45 6.49 -6.68 10.95
C ALA A 45 7.03 -6.73 9.51
N TYR A 46 6.18 -7.08 8.54
CA TYR A 46 6.55 -7.08 7.13
C TYR A 46 6.91 -5.66 6.64
N GLN A 47 6.07 -4.67 6.92
CA GLN A 47 6.31 -3.27 6.55
C GLN A 47 7.62 -2.74 7.16
N GLN A 48 7.90 -3.05 8.43
CA GLN A 48 9.14 -2.68 9.09
C GLN A 48 10.36 -3.33 8.42
N ARG A 49 10.28 -4.62 8.05
CA ARG A 49 11.37 -5.31 7.35
C ARG A 49 11.67 -4.68 6.00
N VAL A 50 10.63 -4.38 5.22
CA VAL A 50 10.76 -3.71 3.91
C VAL A 50 11.36 -2.31 4.09
N SER A 51 10.87 -1.54 5.06
CA SER A 51 11.40 -0.21 5.36
C SER A 51 12.88 -0.24 5.72
N ARG A 52 13.31 -1.16 6.61
CA ARG A 52 14.72 -1.32 6.98
C ARG A 52 15.60 -1.69 5.78
N TYR A 53 15.14 -2.62 4.95
CA TYR A 53 15.89 -3.04 3.76
C TYR A 53 16.08 -1.88 2.77
N ASN A 54 15.02 -1.12 2.51
CA ASN A 54 15.10 0.03 1.62
C ASN A 54 15.97 1.15 2.22
N ASN A 55 15.73 1.53 3.47
CA ASN A 55 16.47 2.59 4.15
C ASN A 55 17.96 2.30 4.27
N LYS A 56 18.36 1.02 4.41
CA LYS A 56 19.78 0.63 4.40
C LYS A 56 20.50 1.01 3.10
N ARG A 57 19.77 1.06 1.98
CA ARG A 57 20.32 1.37 0.65
C ARG A 57 20.15 2.83 0.25
N VAL A 58 19.33 3.59 0.97
CA VAL A 58 19.13 5.01 0.73
C VAL A 58 20.31 5.77 1.33
N ASN A 59 21.04 6.50 0.49
CA ASN A 59 22.02 7.47 0.96
C ASN A 59 21.29 8.79 1.27
N PRO A 60 21.25 9.27 2.53
CA PRO A 60 20.60 10.53 2.84
C PRO A 60 21.24 11.68 2.07
N ARG A 61 20.44 12.39 1.27
CA ARG A 61 20.86 13.60 0.57
C ARG A 61 20.02 14.76 1.08
N PRO A 62 20.58 15.63 1.94
CA PRO A 62 19.93 16.88 2.31
C PRO A 62 19.72 17.74 1.06
N LEU A 63 18.49 18.17 0.83
CA LEU A 63 18.15 19.07 -0.27
C LEU A 63 18.41 20.52 0.14
N ARG A 64 18.93 21.30 -0.79
CA ARG A 64 19.22 22.73 -0.63
C ARG A 64 18.43 23.54 -1.64
N GLU A 65 18.31 24.85 -1.38
CA GLU A 65 17.77 25.78 -2.35
C GLU A 65 18.58 25.72 -3.65
N GLY A 66 17.89 25.69 -4.79
CA GLY A 66 18.48 25.52 -6.11
C GLY A 66 18.60 24.07 -6.58
N ASP A 67 18.47 23.06 -5.70
CA ASP A 67 18.51 21.65 -6.11
C ASP A 67 17.36 21.30 -7.06
N ILE A 68 17.66 20.50 -8.09
CA ILE A 68 16.66 19.94 -8.99
C ILE A 68 16.18 18.60 -8.44
N VAL A 69 14.87 18.45 -8.31
CA VAL A 69 14.21 17.31 -7.68
C VAL A 69 12.99 16.84 -8.48
N LEU A 70 12.65 15.56 -8.34
CA LEU A 70 11.39 15.00 -8.82
C LEU A 70 10.34 15.07 -7.70
N ARG A 71 9.09 15.37 -8.04
CA ARG A 71 7.97 15.36 -7.06
C ARG A 71 7.34 13.96 -7.03
N ASN A 72 7.02 13.47 -5.83
CA ASN A 72 6.28 12.21 -5.69
C ASN A 72 4.87 12.37 -6.29
N GLY A 73 4.50 11.50 -7.23
CA GLY A 73 3.22 11.52 -7.94
C GLY A 73 2.02 11.36 -7.02
N ALA A 74 2.14 10.60 -5.92
CA ALA A 74 1.06 10.45 -4.94
C ALA A 74 0.78 11.75 -4.16
N ILE A 75 1.78 12.62 -4.02
CA ILE A 75 1.63 13.96 -3.40
C ILE A 75 1.14 14.98 -4.44
N ALA A 76 1.42 14.74 -5.72
CA ALA A 76 0.98 15.61 -6.80
C ALA A 76 -0.49 15.40 -7.19
N ASP A 77 -0.96 14.17 -7.12
CA ASP A 77 -2.34 13.77 -7.37
C ASP A 77 -2.88 12.90 -6.22
N PRO A 78 -3.32 13.53 -5.11
CA PRO A 78 -3.85 12.81 -3.95
C PRO A 78 -5.13 12.02 -4.27
N THR A 79 -5.89 12.46 -5.28
CA THR A 79 -7.15 11.85 -5.70
C THR A 79 -6.93 10.56 -6.49
N GLY A 80 -5.68 10.26 -6.88
CA GLY A 80 -5.32 9.01 -7.56
C GLY A 80 -5.94 8.87 -8.95
N THR A 81 -6.18 10.00 -9.63
CA THR A 81 -6.72 10.02 -11.00
C THR A 81 -5.73 9.40 -11.99
N ARG A 82 -4.43 9.46 -11.67
CA ARG A 82 -3.36 8.75 -12.38
C ARG A 82 -3.42 7.26 -12.02
N GLY A 83 -3.97 6.46 -12.94
CA GLY A 83 -4.16 5.03 -12.76
C GLY A 83 -2.89 4.25 -12.35
N LYS A 84 -3.05 2.99 -11.94
CA LYS A 84 -2.03 2.16 -11.27
C LYS A 84 -0.67 2.04 -11.99
N LEU A 85 -0.61 2.26 -13.30
CA LEU A 85 0.60 2.17 -14.12
C LEU A 85 1.25 3.53 -14.42
N ALA A 86 0.75 4.61 -13.82
CA ALA A 86 1.35 5.92 -13.96
C ALA A 86 2.74 5.98 -13.28
N PRO A 87 3.66 6.84 -13.75
CA PRO A 87 4.94 7.05 -13.10
C PRO A 87 4.79 7.50 -11.64
N ASN A 88 5.59 6.90 -10.74
CA ASN A 88 5.63 7.26 -9.31
C ASN A 88 6.20 8.67 -9.05
N TRP A 89 6.92 9.22 -10.02
CA TRP A 89 7.60 10.51 -9.94
C TRP A 89 7.14 11.42 -11.08
N GLU A 90 6.91 12.68 -10.76
CA GLU A 90 6.49 13.71 -11.70
C GLU A 90 7.54 14.81 -11.77
N GLY A 91 7.83 15.23 -13.01
CA GLY A 91 8.41 16.53 -13.34
C GLY A 91 9.80 16.79 -12.79
N LEU A 92 10.48 17.79 -13.37
CA LEU A 92 11.69 18.35 -12.80
C LEU A 92 11.34 19.70 -12.19
N TYR A 93 11.57 19.82 -10.88
CA TYR A 93 11.30 21.03 -10.12
C TYR A 93 12.58 21.52 -9.46
N LYS A 94 12.64 22.82 -9.16
CA LYS A 94 13.70 23.41 -8.38
C LYS A 94 13.22 23.67 -6.96
N VAL A 95 14.05 23.37 -5.97
CA VAL A 95 13.79 23.74 -4.58
C VAL A 95 13.97 25.25 -4.46
N LYS A 96 12.86 25.98 -4.23
CA LYS A 96 12.89 27.42 -4.03
C LYS A 96 13.31 27.78 -2.61
N LYS A 97 12.69 27.12 -1.63
CA LYS A 97 12.93 27.37 -0.20
C LYS A 97 12.62 26.15 0.64
N MET A 98 13.44 25.92 1.67
CA MET A 98 13.13 24.96 2.72
C MET A 98 12.25 25.63 3.79
N LEU A 99 11.09 25.04 4.09
CA LEU A 99 10.19 25.56 5.13
C LEU A 99 10.43 24.86 6.47
N GLN A 100 10.56 23.54 6.42
CA GLN A 100 10.84 22.65 7.56
C GLN A 100 11.66 21.46 7.04
N PRO A 101 12.35 20.71 7.91
CA PRO A 101 12.92 19.41 7.56
C PRO A 101 11.92 18.54 6.79
N GLY A 102 12.27 18.18 5.55
CA GLY A 102 11.41 17.38 4.66
C GLY A 102 10.30 18.13 3.93
N THR A 103 10.10 19.43 4.18
CA THR A 103 9.06 20.24 3.53
C THR A 103 9.69 21.39 2.73
N PHE A 104 9.49 21.35 1.42
CA PHE A 104 10.10 22.28 0.47
C PHE A 104 9.04 23.01 -0.34
N LYS A 105 9.26 24.30 -0.61
CA LYS A 105 8.59 25.02 -1.69
C LYS A 105 9.29 24.72 -3.00
N LEU A 106 8.53 24.34 -4.01
CA LEU A 106 9.02 23.99 -5.33
C LEU A 106 8.61 25.05 -6.36
N GLU A 107 9.45 25.25 -7.36
CA GLU A 107 9.13 26.02 -8.56
C GLU A 107 9.42 25.20 -9.81
N THR A 108 8.68 25.48 -10.89
CA THR A 108 9.03 24.95 -12.21
C THR A 108 10.37 25.51 -12.66
N LEU A 109 11.00 24.86 -13.65
CA LEU A 109 12.25 25.37 -14.23
C LEU A 109 12.10 26.77 -14.86
N GLY A 110 10.89 27.18 -15.22
CA GLY A 110 10.55 28.52 -15.70
C GLY A 110 10.24 29.55 -14.60
N GLY A 111 10.45 29.22 -13.33
CA GLY A 111 10.29 30.14 -12.19
C GLY A 111 8.85 30.30 -11.66
N ARG A 112 7.90 29.46 -12.11
CA ARG A 112 6.54 29.47 -11.58
C ARG A 112 6.46 28.63 -10.31
N GLU A 113 6.00 29.21 -9.21
CA GLU A 113 5.80 28.47 -7.96
C GLU A 113 4.72 27.39 -8.09
N ILE A 114 4.96 26.25 -7.46
CA ILE A 114 3.97 25.18 -7.33
C ILE A 114 3.10 25.45 -6.11
N PRO A 115 1.78 25.61 -6.28
CA PRO A 115 0.87 25.81 -5.17
C PRO A 115 0.87 24.57 -4.25
N ARG A 116 0.69 24.81 -2.95
CA ARG A 116 0.38 23.72 -2.01
C ARG A 116 -1.01 23.20 -2.33
N ALA A 117 -1.11 21.88 -2.48
CA ALA A 117 -2.39 21.17 -2.42
C ALA A 117 -2.85 21.08 -0.96
#